data_AF-A0A524P9Q5-F1
#
_entry.id   AF-A0A524P9Q5-F1
#
_cell.length_a   1.000
_cell.length_b   1.000
_cell.length_c   1.000
_cell.angle_alpha   90.00
_cell.angle_beta   90.00
_cell.angle_gamma   90.00
#
_symmetry.space_group_name_H-M   'P 1'
#
loop_
_entity.id
_entity.type
_entity.pdbx_description
1 polymer ?
#
loop_
_entity_poly.entity_id
_entity_poly.type
_entity_poly.pdbx_seq_one_letter_code
_entity_poly.pdbx_strand_id
1 'polypeptide(L)'
;MLCGARLLESDGVIDSARRDDLGGRTMFEEAAWQVRSAFFERALDISNRDVLLDVLDRVGLPTDAIEAKLRSGEAMADLCRDIELRDEHKIEGSPTYYLNQGRQKLYGNVGYRVVSANLRELLEQPRQQASWC
;
A
#
# COMPACT_ATOMS: atom_id res chain seq x y z
N MET A 1 -6.19 7.27 -8.01
CA MET A 1 -7.45 6.63 -7.55
C MET A 1 -7.25 5.76 -6.32
N LEU A 2 -6.20 4.94 -6.24
CA LEU A 2 -5.91 4.17 -5.02
C LEU A 2 -5.71 5.04 -3.77
N CYS A 3 -5.11 6.24 -3.89
CA CYS A 3 -5.07 7.21 -2.78
C CYS A 3 -6.47 7.61 -2.29
N GLY A 4 -7.43 7.79 -3.20
CA GLY A 4 -8.84 8.03 -2.86
C GLY A 4 -9.47 6.83 -2.14
N ALA A 5 -9.23 5.61 -2.63
CA ALA A 5 -9.71 4.39 -1.97
C ALA A 5 -9.13 4.23 -0.55
N ARG A 6 -7.85 4.54 -0.34
CA ARG A 6 -7.21 4.53 0.99
C ARG A 6 -7.81 5.57 1.95
N LEU A 7 -8.15 6.76 1.45
CA LEU A 7 -8.86 7.76 2.25
C LEU A 7 -10.24 7.26 2.65
N LEU A 8 -10.97 6.60 1.76
CA LEU A 8 -12.26 6.02 2.09
C LEU A 8 -12.16 4.89 3.14
N GLU A 9 -11.09 4.09 3.11
CA GLU A 9 -10.81 3.11 4.19
C GLU A 9 -10.52 3.83 5.52
N SER A 10 -9.72 4.91 5.47
CA SER A 10 -9.39 5.73 6.66
C SER A 10 -10.61 6.43 7.26
N ASP A 11 -11.54 6.86 6.41
CA ASP A 11 -12.80 7.50 6.80
C ASP A 11 -13.86 6.49 7.25
N GLY A 12 -13.58 5.18 7.15
CA GLY A 12 -14.51 4.11 7.50
C GLY A 12 -15.65 3.87 6.51
N VAL A 13 -15.57 4.45 5.31
CA VAL A 13 -16.53 4.23 4.21
C VAL A 13 -16.32 2.85 3.60
N ILE A 14 -15.07 2.40 3.50
CA ILE A 14 -14.69 1.03 3.17
C ILE A 14 -14.17 0.38 4.45
N ASP A 15 -14.60 -0.83 4.77
CA ASP A 15 -14.04 -1.52 5.93
C ASP A 15 -12.60 -1.97 5.69
N SER A 16 -11.83 -2.02 6.77
CA SER A 16 -10.47 -2.56 6.81
C SER A 16 -10.45 -4.01 7.33
N ALA A 17 -11.60 -4.71 7.28
CA ALA A 17 -11.66 -6.09 7.73
C ALA A 17 -10.96 -7.00 6.72
N ARG A 18 -10.16 -7.94 7.23
CA ARG A 18 -9.59 -9.01 6.40
C ARG A 18 -10.69 -10.01 6.09
N ARG A 19 -10.82 -10.37 4.81
CA ARG A 19 -11.88 -11.27 4.35
C ARG A 19 -11.33 -12.56 3.76
N ASP A 20 -11.91 -13.69 4.15
CA ASP A 20 -11.45 -15.02 3.73
C ASP A 20 -11.66 -15.26 2.22
N ASP A 21 -12.75 -14.73 1.66
CA ASP A 21 -13.06 -14.77 0.22
C ASP A 21 -12.05 -13.97 -0.63
N LEU A 22 -11.32 -13.03 -0.02
CA LEU A 22 -10.23 -12.27 -0.64
C LEU A 22 -8.84 -12.82 -0.28
N GLY A 23 -8.76 -14.05 0.24
CA GLY A 23 -7.49 -14.66 0.65
C GLY A 23 -6.84 -13.94 1.83
N GLY A 24 -7.65 -13.41 2.74
CA GLY A 24 -7.21 -12.67 3.93
C GLY A 24 -6.86 -11.20 3.66
N ARG A 25 -7.15 -10.67 2.47
CA ARG A 25 -6.94 -9.26 2.12
C ARG A 25 -8.08 -8.37 2.63
N THR A 26 -7.79 -7.10 2.85
CA THR A 26 -8.82 -6.05 2.93
C THR A 26 -9.34 -5.68 1.54
N MET A 27 -10.45 -4.96 1.46
CA MET A 27 -10.96 -4.43 0.20
C MET A 27 -9.94 -3.52 -0.50
N PHE A 28 -9.19 -2.71 0.25
CA PHE A 28 -8.13 -1.87 -0.30
C PHE A 28 -6.95 -2.69 -0.82
N GLU A 29 -6.49 -3.70 -0.06
CA GLU A 29 -5.43 -4.61 -0.48
C GLU A 29 -5.80 -5.38 -1.77
N GLU A 30 -7.05 -5.82 -1.88
CA GLU A 30 -7.58 -6.48 -3.07
C GLU A 30 -7.67 -5.52 -4.26
N ALA A 31 -8.15 -4.29 -4.06
CA ALA A 31 -8.18 -3.28 -5.12
C ALA A 31 -6.78 -2.99 -5.67
N ALA A 32 -5.78 -2.82 -4.78
CA ALA A 32 -4.39 -2.64 -5.18
C ALA A 32 -3.85 -3.87 -5.94
N TRP A 33 -4.28 -5.08 -5.56
CA TRP A 33 -3.93 -6.31 -6.27
C TRP A 33 -4.54 -6.36 -7.68
N GLN A 34 -5.83 -6.06 -7.82
CA GLN A 34 -6.51 -6.08 -9.12
C GLN A 34 -5.96 -5.02 -10.08
N VAL A 35 -5.57 -3.83 -9.58
CA VAL A 35 -4.88 -2.83 -10.41
C VAL A 35 -3.54 -3.35 -10.92
N ARG A 36 -2.76 -4.05 -10.08
CA ARG A 36 -1.50 -4.68 -10.52
C ARG A 36 -1.74 -5.78 -11.56
N SER A 37 -2.72 -6.67 -11.35
CA SER A 37 -3.07 -7.71 -12.33
C SER A 37 -3.56 -7.10 -13.64
N ALA A 38 -4.41 -6.06 -13.60
CA ALA A 38 -4.85 -5.33 -14.79
C ALA A 38 -3.68 -4.83 -15.64
N PHE A 39 -2.65 -4.25 -15.01
CA PHE A 39 -1.46 -3.77 -15.71
C PHE A 39 -0.51 -4.89 -16.15
N PHE A 40 -0.04 -5.72 -15.21
CA PHE A 40 1.06 -6.66 -15.46
C PHE A 40 0.62 -7.95 -16.15
N GLU A 41 -0.58 -8.45 -15.85
CA GLU A 41 -1.09 -9.71 -16.39
C GLU A 41 -1.93 -9.49 -17.64
N ARG A 42 -2.82 -8.49 -17.60
CA ARG A 42 -3.81 -8.24 -18.66
C ARG A 42 -3.43 -7.14 -19.63
N ALA A 43 -2.31 -6.44 -19.39
CA ALA A 43 -1.80 -5.35 -20.22
C ALA A 43 -2.83 -4.23 -20.49
N LEU A 44 -3.69 -3.95 -19.52
CA LEU A 44 -4.64 -2.83 -19.60
C LEU A 44 -3.94 -1.50 -19.31
N ASP A 45 -4.39 -0.44 -19.99
CA ASP A 45 -3.92 0.92 -19.73
C ASP A 45 -4.52 1.48 -18.44
N ILE A 46 -3.86 1.21 -17.32
CA ILE A 46 -4.27 1.72 -15.99
C ILE A 46 -4.03 3.23 -15.81
N SER A 47 -3.41 3.92 -16.79
CA SER A 47 -3.33 5.38 -16.79
C SER A 47 -4.64 6.02 -17.27
N ASN A 48 -5.46 5.26 -18.01
CA ASN A 48 -6.80 5.66 -18.39
C ASN A 48 -7.75 5.57 -17.19
N ARG A 49 -8.41 6.69 -16.91
CA ARG A 49 -9.37 6.83 -15.79
C ARG A 49 -10.50 5.82 -15.87
N ASP A 50 -11.10 5.61 -17.03
CA ASP A 50 -12.28 4.75 -17.16
C ASP A 50 -11.91 3.28 -16.97
N VAL A 51 -10.73 2.87 -17.47
CA VAL A 51 -10.16 1.53 -17.21
C VAL A 51 -9.92 1.32 -15.72
N LEU A 52 -9.33 2.32 -15.05
CA LEU A 52 -9.05 2.21 -13.62
C LEU A 52 -10.32 2.17 -12.79
N LEU A 53 -11.35 2.97 -13.13
CA LEU A 53 -12.65 2.93 -12.46
C LEU A 53 -13.35 1.59 -12.65
N ASP A 54 -13.35 1.02 -13.86
CA ASP A 54 -13.91 -0.31 -14.12
C ASP A 54 -13.21 -1.40 -13.28
N VAL A 55 -11.88 -1.34 -13.13
CA VAL A 55 -11.15 -2.27 -12.26
C VAL A 55 -11.58 -2.13 -10.79
N LEU A 56 -11.75 -0.90 -10.30
CA LEU A 56 -12.14 -0.66 -8.91
C LEU A 56 -13.62 -1.00 -8.64
N ASP A 57 -14.50 -0.74 -9.61
CA ASP A 57 -15.93 -1.07 -9.55
C ASP A 57 -16.15 -2.59 -9.47
N ARG A 58 -15.39 -3.37 -10.26
CA ARG A 58 -15.43 -4.84 -10.23
C ARG A 58 -14.99 -5.44 -8.89
N VAL A 59 -14.17 -4.72 -8.12
CA VAL A 59 -13.80 -5.10 -6.75
C VAL A 59 -14.93 -4.76 -5.75
N GLY A 60 -15.88 -3.93 -6.15
CA GLY A 60 -16.99 -3.47 -5.31
C GLY A 60 -16.66 -2.21 -4.51
N LEU A 61 -15.67 -1.42 -4.94
CA LEU A 61 -15.39 -0.13 -4.31
C LEU A 61 -16.38 0.95 -4.77
N PRO A 62 -16.76 1.89 -3.88
CA PRO A 62 -17.67 2.99 -4.22
C PRO A 62 -16.94 4.04 -5.09
N THR A 63 -16.93 3.81 -6.40
CA THR A 63 -16.21 4.63 -7.38
C THR A 63 -16.62 6.11 -7.34
N ASP A 64 -17.90 6.42 -7.17
CA ASP A 64 -18.38 7.81 -7.00
C ASP A 64 -17.76 8.51 -5.79
N ALA A 65 -17.61 7.80 -4.67
CA ALA A 65 -16.97 8.35 -3.47
C ALA A 65 -15.46 8.55 -3.67
N ILE A 66 -14.82 7.64 -4.41
CA ILE A 66 -13.41 7.79 -4.80
C ILE A 66 -13.25 9.05 -5.64
N GLU A 67 -14.11 9.23 -6.65
CA GLU A 67 -14.10 10.42 -7.48
C GLU A 67 -14.33 11.71 -6.68
N ALA A 68 -15.22 11.69 -5.70
CA ALA A 68 -15.43 12.83 -4.81
C ALA A 68 -14.14 13.24 -4.08
N LYS A 69 -13.36 12.26 -3.58
CA LYS A 69 -12.04 12.51 -2.96
C LYS A 69 -10.99 13.05 -3.93
N LEU A 70 -11.07 12.69 -5.21
CA LEU A 70 -10.21 13.30 -6.23
C LEU A 70 -10.64 14.74 -6.53
N ARG A 71 -11.93 15.00 -6.68
CA ARG A 71 -12.48 16.33 -6.99
C ARG A 71 -12.28 17.32 -5.85
N SER A 72 -12.34 16.88 -4.59
CA SER A 72 -12.06 17.73 -3.42
C SER A 72 -10.58 18.08 -3.27
N GLY A 73 -9.68 17.35 -3.94
CA GLY A 73 -8.24 17.51 -3.82
C GLY A 73 -7.62 16.73 -2.64
N GLU A 74 -8.42 16.11 -1.77
CA GLU A 74 -7.92 15.34 -0.63
C GLU A 74 -7.01 14.19 -1.08
N ALA A 75 -7.44 13.45 -2.12
CA ALA A 75 -6.66 12.33 -2.65
C ALA A 75 -5.32 12.77 -3.27
N MET A 76 -5.26 14.01 -3.80
CA MET A 76 -4.01 14.59 -4.31
C MET A 76 -3.12 15.05 -3.17
N ALA A 77 -3.67 15.71 -2.14
CA ALA A 77 -2.93 16.13 -0.96
C ALA A 77 -2.30 14.93 -0.22
N ASP A 78 -3.04 13.83 -0.09
CA ASP A 78 -2.54 12.59 0.52
C ASP A 78 -1.38 11.98 -0.30
N LEU A 79 -1.48 11.98 -1.63
CA LEU A 79 -0.40 11.54 -2.51
C LEU A 79 0.84 12.44 -2.41
N CYS A 80 0.66 13.77 -2.37
CA CYS A 80 1.78 14.70 -2.19
C CYS A 80 2.49 14.45 -0.85
N ARG A 81 1.74 14.18 0.22
CA ARG A 81 2.32 13.83 1.52
C ARG A 81 3.12 12.52 1.48
N ASP A 82 2.66 11.52 0.74
CA ASP A 82 3.46 10.29 0.53
C ASP A 82 4.79 10.59 -0.21
N ILE A 83 4.79 11.52 -1.16
CA ILE A 83 5.99 11.95 -1.89
C ILE A 83 6.96 12.70 -0.95
N GLU A 84 6.45 13.58 -0.10
CA GLU A 84 7.24 14.27 0.92
C GLU A 84 7.87 13.29 1.92
N LEU A 85 7.09 12.32 2.41
CA LEU A 85 7.58 11.27 3.32
C LEU A 85 8.63 10.37 2.67
N ARG A 86 8.49 10.06 1.37
CA ARG A 86 9.52 9.35 0.60
C ARG A 86 10.86 10.09 0.67
N ASP A 87 10.83 11.40 0.46
CA ASP A 87 12.04 12.24 0.44
C ASP A 87 12.65 12.39 1.85
N GLU A 88 11.80 12.65 2.85
CA GLU A 88 12.21 12.73 4.26
C GLU A 88 12.91 11.45 4.74
N HIS A 89 12.33 10.29 4.41
CA HIS A 89 12.88 8.99 4.80
C HIS A 89 13.94 8.45 3.83
N LYS A 90 14.32 9.23 2.80
CA LYS A 90 15.30 8.88 1.78
C LYS A 90 15.00 7.52 1.15
N ILE A 91 13.76 7.29 0.76
CA ILE A 91 13.33 6.04 0.13
C ILE A 91 13.77 6.07 -1.34
N GLU A 92 14.75 5.22 -1.68
CA GLU A 92 15.43 5.25 -2.99
C GLU A 92 14.66 4.53 -4.09
N GLY A 93 13.70 3.67 -3.73
CA GLY A 93 12.86 2.97 -4.70
C GLY A 93 11.84 2.04 -4.05
N SER A 94 11.18 1.23 -4.88
CA SER A 94 10.17 0.26 -4.45
C SER A 94 10.51 -1.19 -4.85
N PRO A 95 10.13 -2.19 -4.05
CA PRO A 95 9.57 -2.05 -2.71
C PRO A 95 10.65 -1.65 -1.69
N THR A 96 10.25 -0.94 -0.64
CA THR A 96 11.10 -0.63 0.52
C THR A 96 10.34 -0.90 1.81
N TYR A 97 10.98 -1.60 2.74
CA TYR A 97 10.53 -1.67 4.13
C TYR A 97 11.34 -0.70 4.97
N TYR A 98 10.68 0.30 5.54
CA TYR A 98 11.26 1.25 6.49
C TYR A 98 10.87 0.83 7.90
N LEU A 99 11.85 0.36 8.67
CA LEU A 99 11.62 -0.23 9.98
C LEU A 99 12.41 0.53 11.04
N ASN A 100 11.88 0.54 12.27
CA ASN A 100 12.61 1.01 13.44
C ASN A 100 13.13 2.45 13.34
N GLN A 101 12.24 3.36 12.92
CA GLN A 101 12.55 4.77 12.65
C GLN A 101 13.77 4.96 11.74
N GLY A 102 13.97 4.06 10.78
CA GLY A 102 15.03 4.15 9.78
C GLY A 102 16.35 3.48 10.16
N ARG A 103 16.44 2.84 11.34
CA ARG A 103 17.61 2.00 11.68
C ARG A 103 17.76 0.79 10.76
N GLN A 104 16.65 0.32 10.19
CA GLN A 104 16.63 -0.76 9.21
C GLN A 104 15.84 -0.30 7.98
N LYS A 105 16.48 -0.37 6.81
CA LYS A 105 15.87 -0.08 5.52
C LYS A 105 16.19 -1.24 4.58
N LEU A 106 15.15 -2.00 4.20
CA LEU A 106 15.29 -3.13 3.28
C LEU A 106 14.75 -2.69 1.92
N TYR A 107 15.64 -2.53 0.94
CA TYR A 107 15.31 -2.06 -0.40
C TYR A 107 15.37 -3.20 -1.43
N GLY A 108 14.38 -3.23 -2.32
CA GLY A 108 14.25 -4.21 -3.40
C GLY A 108 13.47 -5.45 -2.99
N ASN A 109 13.44 -6.44 -3.88
CA ASN A 109 12.77 -7.72 -3.66
C ASN A 109 13.56 -8.60 -2.67
N VAL A 110 13.55 -8.20 -1.40
CA VAL A 110 14.24 -8.90 -0.32
C VAL A 110 13.46 -10.17 0.04
N GLY A 111 14.17 -11.29 0.12
CA GLY A 111 13.56 -12.59 0.41
C GLY A 111 12.92 -12.66 1.80
N TYR A 112 11.83 -13.43 1.92
CA TYR A 112 11.04 -13.56 3.15
C TYR A 112 11.88 -13.82 4.41
N ARG A 113 12.91 -14.68 4.33
CA ARG A 113 13.73 -15.02 5.51
C ARG A 113 14.43 -13.79 6.09
N VAL A 114 14.93 -12.89 5.24
CA VAL A 114 15.59 -11.65 5.67
C VAL A 114 14.57 -10.70 6.32
N VAL A 115 13.42 -10.52 5.68
CA VAL A 115 12.32 -9.69 6.23
C VAL A 115 11.87 -10.23 7.59
N SER A 116 11.65 -11.54 7.70
CA SER A 116 11.20 -12.21 8.92
C SER A 116 12.20 -12.10 10.07
N ALA A 117 13.50 -12.19 9.79
CA ALA A 117 14.54 -12.06 10.81
C ALA A 117 14.60 -10.63 11.38
N ASN A 118 14.50 -9.61 10.52
CA ASN A 118 14.45 -8.21 10.95
C ASN A 118 13.21 -7.92 11.82
N LEU A 119 12.03 -8.44 11.42
CA LEU A 119 10.81 -8.31 12.21
C LEU A 119 10.90 -8.98 13.59
N ARG A 120 11.45 -10.19 13.68
CA ARG A 120 11.63 -10.89 14.95
C ARG A 120 12.55 -10.12 15.89
N GLU A 121 13.68 -9.63 15.38
CA GLU A 121 14.62 -8.80 16.16
C GLU A 121 13.92 -7.57 16.77
N LEU A 122 13.05 -6.91 15.99
CA LEU A 122 12.30 -5.73 16.46
C LEU A 122 11.25 -6.04 17.52
N LEU A 123 10.56 -7.17 17.38
CA LEU A 123 9.47 -7.57 18.28
C LEU A 123 9.99 -8.21 19.57
N GLU A 124 11.01 -9.06 19.49
CA GLU A 124 11.50 -9.86 20.61
C GLU A 124 12.46 -9.06 21.52
N GLN A 125 13.09 -7.98 21.01
CA GLN A 125 14.05 -7.13 21.72
C GLN A 125 14.98 -7.93 22.65
N PRO A 126 15.69 -8.95 22.13
CA PRO A 126 16.43 -9.88 22.98
C PRO A 126 17.49 -9.14 23.79
N ARG A 127 17.21 -8.91 25.09
CA ARG A 127 18.02 -8.09 26.03
C ARG A 127 19.48 -8.54 26.22
N GLN A 128 19.91 -9.63 25.59
CA GLN A 128 21.22 -10.26 25.79
C GLN A 128 21.89 -10.75 24.50
N GLN A 129 21.47 -10.31 23.31
CA GLN A 129 22.20 -10.62 22.08
C GLN A 129 22.90 -9.37 21.58
N ALA A 130 24.19 -9.51 21.25
CA ALA A 130 24.91 -8.49 20.52
C ALA A 130 24.15 -8.24 19.21
N SER A 131 23.75 -6.99 18.97
CA SER A 131 23.22 -6.62 17.65
C SER A 131 24.28 -6.97 16.62
N TRP A 132 23.92 -7.67 15.55
CA TRP A 132 24.82 -8.13 14.48
C TRP A 132 25.34 -7.00 13.57
N CYS A 133 25.61 -5.82 14.16
CA CYS A 133 26.31 -4.72 13.52
C CYS A 133 27.83 -4.94 13.60
#